data_AF-A0A2V8YWK0-F1
#
_entry.id   AF-A0A2V8YWK0-F1
#
_cell.length_a   1.000
_cell.length_b   1.000
_cell.length_c   1.000
_cell.angle_alpha   90.00
_cell.angle_beta   90.00
_cell.angle_gamma   90.00
#
_symmetry.space_group_name_H-M   'P 1'
#
loop_
_entity.id
_entity.type
_entity.pdbx_description
1 polymer ?
#
loop_
_entity_poly.entity_id
_entity_poly.type
_entity_poly.pdbx_seq_one_letter_code
_entity_poly.pdbx_strand_id
1 'polypeptide(L)'
;MINLDGSPLGALSKSVLPKPLMVIKHATSPQYWTPPRDEKVRAMQARVGEELSFVYLKRRPGYRVDIMDFKHLTFSDMAVLPAWADRGRRFGEDNAADAETTLSLIRDYVRAFFDEFLLGSTSSLLDRAPGKYGISILSRTKLGAG
;
A
#
# COMPACT_ATOMS: atom_id res chain seq x y z
N MET A 1 0.75 -8.27 10.20
CA MET A 1 -0.45 -7.42 10.02
C MET A 1 -0.38 -6.82 8.63
N ILE A 2 -1.51 -6.67 7.95
CA ILE A 2 -1.57 -6.04 6.63
C ILE A 2 -2.59 -4.91 6.69
N ASN A 3 -2.24 -3.74 6.19
CA ASN A 3 -3.18 -2.63 5.98
C ASN A 3 -3.24 -2.31 4.48
N LEU A 4 -4.42 -2.52 3.88
CA LEU A 4 -4.73 -2.27 2.48
C LEU A 4 -5.38 -0.89 2.37
N ASP A 5 -4.55 0.10 2.12
CA ASP A 5 -4.93 1.48 1.85
C ASP A 5 -5.77 2.18 2.93
N GLY A 6 -5.79 1.65 4.15
CA GLY A 6 -6.40 2.26 5.32
C GLY A 6 -5.60 3.46 5.87
N SER A 7 -6.32 4.41 6.47
CA SER A 7 -5.72 5.52 7.20
C SER A 7 -5.26 5.06 8.60
N PRO A 8 -4.04 5.38 9.05
CA PRO A 8 -3.54 4.98 10.36
C PRO A 8 -4.07 5.84 11.52
N LEU A 9 -4.81 6.91 11.21
CA LEU A 9 -5.15 7.98 12.15
C LEU A 9 -5.78 7.43 13.43
N GLY A 10 -5.15 7.73 14.56
CA GLY A 10 -5.64 7.35 15.90
C GLY A 10 -5.33 5.92 16.34
N ALA A 11 -5.02 5.00 15.41
CA ALA A 11 -4.72 3.61 15.74
C ALA A 11 -3.22 3.35 15.97
N LEU A 12 -2.35 4.00 15.19
CA LEU A 12 -0.91 3.68 15.19
C LEU A 12 -0.04 4.68 15.97
N SER A 13 -0.57 5.84 16.35
CA SER A 13 0.23 6.95 16.91
C SER A 13 0.74 6.73 18.34
N LYS A 14 0.44 5.59 18.99
CA LYS A 14 0.77 5.34 20.40
C LYS A 14 1.34 3.96 20.73
N SER A 15 1.43 3.03 19.79
CA SER A 15 1.88 1.66 20.09
C SER A 15 3.08 1.24 19.23
N VAL A 16 4.10 0.68 19.89
CA VAL A 16 5.13 -0.11 19.20
C VAL A 16 4.46 -1.39 18.72
N LEU A 17 4.36 -1.59 17.41
CA LEU A 17 3.77 -2.81 16.87
C LEU A 17 4.74 -3.98 17.12
N PRO A 18 4.35 -5.02 17.90
CA PRO A 18 5.25 -6.12 18.22
C PRO A 18 5.45 -7.09 17.03
N LYS A 19 4.55 -7.06 16.04
CA LYS A 19 4.52 -7.97 14.90
C LYS A 19 4.85 -7.22 13.60
N PRO A 20 5.38 -7.93 12.58
CA PRO A 20 5.61 -7.35 11.25
C PRO A 20 4.33 -6.73 10.66
N LEU A 21 4.50 -5.64 9.92
CA LEU A 21 3.42 -4.92 9.25
C LEU A 21 3.78 -4.68 7.78
N MET A 22 2.85 -4.96 6.88
CA MET A 22 2.88 -4.50 5.50
C MET A 22 1.75 -3.54 5.23
N VAL A 23 2.05 -2.45 4.53
CA VAL A 23 1.05 -1.52 4.01
C VAL A 23 1.16 -1.41 2.52
N ILE A 24 0.02 -1.63 1.88
CA ILE A 24 -0.15 -1.48 0.45
C ILE A 24 -1.06 -0.27 0.27
N LYS A 25 -0.57 0.77 -0.39
CA LYS A 25 -1.24 2.07 -0.54
C LYS A 25 -1.41 2.38 -2.01
N HIS A 26 -2.51 3.04 -2.36
CA HIS A 26 -2.53 3.70 -3.66
C HIS A 26 -1.62 4.92 -3.62
N ALA A 27 -0.97 5.19 -4.75
CA ALA A 27 -0.28 6.44 -5.01
C ALA A 27 -0.88 7.06 -6.27
N THR A 28 -1.30 8.31 -6.18
CA THR A 28 -1.74 9.04 -7.37
C THR A 28 -0.51 9.48 -8.15
N SER A 29 -0.42 9.13 -9.44
CA SER A 29 0.62 9.68 -10.29
C SER A 29 0.53 11.20 -10.36
N PRO A 30 1.67 11.91 -10.45
CA PRO A 30 1.67 13.37 -10.65
C PRO A 30 0.77 13.83 -11.80
N GLN A 31 0.58 13.00 -12.84
CA GLN A 31 -0.25 13.31 -14.00
C GLN A 31 -1.76 13.38 -13.70
N TYR A 32 -2.23 12.68 -12.66
CA TYR A 32 -3.64 12.66 -12.24
C TYR A 32 -3.86 13.29 -10.87
N TRP A 33 -2.78 13.76 -10.24
CA TRP A 33 -2.84 14.36 -8.92
C TRP A 33 -3.40 15.77 -9.01
N THR A 34 -4.57 15.97 -8.39
CA THR A 34 -5.11 17.31 -8.12
C THR A 34 -4.80 17.65 -6.67
N PRO A 35 -4.00 18.70 -6.38
CA PRO A 35 -3.72 19.09 -5.01
C PRO A 35 -5.03 19.46 -4.29
N PRO A 36 -5.20 19.06 -3.02
CA PRO A 36 -6.38 19.46 -2.26
C PRO A 36 -6.44 20.99 -2.17
N ARG A 37 -7.59 21.58 -2.51
CA ARG A 37 -7.77 23.04 -2.42
C ARG A 37 -7.75 23.51 -0.97
N ASP A 38 -8.33 22.71 -0.07
CA ASP A 38 -8.39 22.99 1.37
C ASP A 38 -7.07 22.67 2.08
N GLU A 39 -6.56 23.64 2.82
CA GLU A 39 -5.35 23.55 3.65
C GLU A 39 -5.48 22.48 4.75
N LYS A 40 -6.66 22.31 5.33
CA LYS A 40 -6.92 21.27 6.34
C LYS A 40 -6.78 19.87 5.76
N VAL A 41 -7.23 19.67 4.52
CA VAL A 41 -7.10 18.39 3.82
C VAL A 41 -5.63 18.10 3.50
N ARG A 42 -4.86 19.11 3.07
CA ARG A 42 -3.40 18.98 2.87
C ARG A 42 -2.67 18.62 4.16
N ALA A 43 -2.95 19.31 5.25
CA ALA A 43 -2.36 19.03 6.56
C ALA A 43 -2.69 17.61 7.05
N MET A 44 -3.93 17.15 6.84
CA MET A 44 -4.35 15.79 7.17
C MET A 44 -3.60 14.73 6.34
N GLN A 45 -3.46 14.94 5.02
CA GLN A 45 -2.73 14.01 4.15
C GLN A 45 -1.24 13.93 4.52
N ALA A 46 -0.61 15.08 4.81
CA ALA A 46 0.77 15.14 5.29
C ALA A 46 0.94 14.35 6.60
N ARG A 47 0.04 14.58 7.57
CA ARG A 47 0.03 13.87 8.85
C ARG A 47 -0.13 12.36 8.68
N VAL A 48 -1.02 11.91 7.79
CA VAL A 48 -1.16 10.48 7.47
C VAL A 48 0.16 9.91 6.93
N GLY A 49 0.79 10.62 6.00
CA GLY A 49 2.09 10.21 5.45
C GLY A 49 3.19 10.12 6.51
N GLU A 50 3.23 11.07 7.44
CA GLU A 50 4.18 11.08 8.57
C GLU A 50 3.91 9.94 9.57
N GLU A 51 2.67 9.74 10.01
CA GLU A 51 2.31 8.66 10.95
C GLU A 51 2.61 7.29 10.35
N LEU A 52 2.30 7.09 9.07
CA LEU A 52 2.70 5.92 8.30
C LEU A 52 4.22 5.75 8.35
N SER A 53 4.98 6.77 7.93
CA SER A 53 6.45 6.71 7.88
C SER A 53 7.09 6.46 9.25
N PHE A 54 6.51 6.99 10.33
CA PHE A 54 6.98 6.78 11.71
C PHE A 54 6.85 5.31 12.15
N VAL A 55 5.71 4.68 11.82
CA VAL A 55 5.44 3.28 12.14
C VAL A 55 6.33 2.34 11.33
N TYR A 56 6.59 2.65 10.06
CA TYR A 56 7.34 1.78 9.14
C TYR A 56 8.86 1.84 9.31
N LEU A 57 9.41 3.03 9.54
CA LEU A 57 10.84 3.25 9.29
C LEU A 57 11.72 3.21 10.53
N LYS A 58 11.16 3.42 11.72
CA LYS A 58 12.00 3.77 12.88
C LYS A 58 12.33 2.61 13.81
N ARG A 59 11.59 1.48 13.84
CA ARG A 59 11.74 0.51 14.96
C ARG A 59 11.53 -0.99 14.71
N ARG A 60 10.99 -1.47 13.58
CA ARG A 60 10.65 -2.91 13.38
C ARG A 60 10.62 -3.30 11.89
N PRO A 61 10.74 -4.61 11.55
CA PRO A 61 10.56 -5.09 10.19
C PRO A 61 9.18 -4.81 9.62
N GLY A 62 9.15 -4.24 8.43
CA GLY A 62 7.91 -3.92 7.72
C GLY A 62 8.17 -3.54 6.27
N TYR A 63 7.08 -3.51 5.52
CA TYR A 63 7.07 -3.20 4.09
C TYR A 63 6.05 -2.09 3.81
N ARG A 64 6.45 -1.11 3.00
CA ARG A 64 5.52 -0.16 2.38
C ARG A 64 5.58 -0.34 0.87
N VAL A 65 4.44 -0.67 0.29
CA VAL A 65 4.23 -0.86 -1.14
C VAL A 65 3.27 0.23 -1.62
N ASP A 66 3.76 1.13 -2.45
CA ASP A 66 2.92 2.14 -3.10
C ASP A 66 2.64 1.66 -4.53
N ILE A 67 1.37 1.57 -4.90
CA ILE A 67 0.93 1.16 -6.24
C ILE A 67 0.35 2.38 -6.97
N MET A 68 1.02 2.80 -8.04
CA MET A 68 0.69 4.01 -8.78
C MET A 68 -0.57 3.88 -9.62
N ASP A 69 -1.27 5.01 -9.76
CA ASP A 69 -2.50 5.15 -10.54
C ASP A 69 -3.71 4.39 -10.00
N PHE A 70 -3.69 3.80 -8.81
CA PHE A 70 -4.85 3.06 -8.29
C PHE A 70 -5.82 3.90 -7.45
N LYS A 71 -7.08 3.45 -7.36
CA LYS A 71 -8.11 4.03 -6.47
C LYS A 71 -8.23 3.22 -5.19
N HIS A 72 -8.77 3.85 -4.14
CA HIS A 72 -9.02 3.19 -2.85
C HIS A 72 -9.90 1.93 -2.98
N LEU A 73 -10.87 1.95 -3.89
CA LEU A 73 -11.78 0.83 -4.08
C LEU A 73 -11.14 -0.36 -4.82
N THR A 74 -9.97 -0.16 -5.46
CA THR A 74 -9.25 -1.22 -6.18
C THR A 74 -8.67 -2.29 -5.25
N PHE A 75 -8.67 -2.07 -3.93
CA PHE A 75 -8.21 -3.02 -2.92
C PHE A 75 -9.27 -4.05 -2.48
N SER A 76 -10.42 -4.07 -3.16
CA SER A 76 -11.55 -4.93 -2.83
C SER A 76 -12.21 -5.47 -4.09
N ASP A 77 -13.10 -6.46 -3.95
CA ASP A 77 -13.85 -7.02 -5.08
C ASP A 77 -14.73 -5.98 -5.79
N MET A 78 -14.97 -4.82 -5.19
CA MET A 78 -15.62 -3.69 -5.88
C MET A 78 -14.87 -3.22 -7.13
N ALA A 79 -13.59 -3.56 -7.27
CA ALA A 79 -12.81 -3.33 -8.48
C ALA A 79 -13.36 -4.06 -9.71
N VAL A 80 -13.96 -5.23 -9.51
CA VAL A 80 -14.41 -6.14 -10.60
C VAL A 80 -15.92 -6.37 -10.61
N LEU A 81 -16.65 -5.95 -9.57
CA LEU A 81 -18.10 -6.01 -9.56
C LEU A 81 -18.70 -5.04 -10.58
N PRO A 82 -19.55 -5.47 -11.52
CA PRO A 82 -20.06 -4.61 -12.60
C PRO A 82 -20.71 -3.29 -12.11
N ALA A 83 -21.44 -3.33 -10.99
CA ALA A 83 -22.09 -2.16 -10.41
C ALA A 83 -21.13 -1.12 -9.81
N TRP A 84 -19.87 -1.51 -9.56
CA TRP A 84 -18.86 -0.71 -8.88
C TRP A 84 -17.56 -0.57 -9.68
N ALA A 85 -17.41 -1.30 -10.78
CA ALA A 85 -16.21 -1.36 -11.60
C ALA A 85 -15.72 0.05 -11.98
N ASP A 86 -16.61 0.95 -12.43
CA ASP A 86 -16.23 2.33 -12.78
C ASP A 86 -15.61 3.12 -11.61
N ARG A 87 -16.04 2.83 -10.38
CA ARG A 87 -15.51 3.45 -9.16
C ARG A 87 -14.28 2.71 -8.62
N GLY A 88 -14.16 1.42 -8.91
CA GLY A 88 -13.09 0.53 -8.49
C GLY A 88 -11.90 0.42 -9.44
N ARG A 89 -12.04 0.89 -10.68
CA ARG A 89 -10.98 0.94 -11.71
C ARG A 89 -9.81 1.84 -11.32
N ARG A 90 -8.69 1.65 -12.02
CA ARG A 90 -7.50 2.51 -11.97
C ARG A 90 -7.85 3.97 -12.35
N PHE A 91 -7.08 4.94 -11.89
CA PHE A 91 -7.16 6.32 -12.35
C PHE A 91 -6.76 6.41 -13.82
N GLY A 92 -7.58 7.13 -14.61
CA GLY A 92 -7.33 7.41 -16.02
C GLY A 92 -7.55 6.24 -16.98
N GLU A 93 -7.91 5.05 -16.49
CA GLU A 93 -8.16 3.88 -17.33
C GLU A 93 -9.56 3.28 -17.07
N ASP A 94 -10.30 3.09 -18.16
CA ASP A 94 -11.64 2.50 -18.15
C ASP A 94 -11.62 1.03 -18.59
N ASN A 95 -10.70 0.24 -18.03
CA ASN A 95 -10.54 -1.18 -18.38
C ASN A 95 -10.71 -2.11 -17.16
N ALA A 96 -11.62 -3.08 -17.25
CA ALA A 96 -11.86 -4.07 -16.19
C ALA A 96 -10.70 -5.07 -16.03
N ALA A 97 -9.96 -5.38 -17.10
CA ALA A 97 -8.79 -6.27 -17.03
C ALA A 97 -7.67 -5.69 -16.14
N ASP A 98 -7.60 -4.36 -16.03
CA ASP A 98 -6.64 -3.70 -15.14
C ASP A 98 -7.01 -3.87 -13.67
N ALA A 99 -8.31 -3.88 -13.35
CA ALA A 99 -8.79 -4.13 -12.00
C ALA A 99 -8.42 -5.55 -11.53
N GLU A 100 -8.61 -6.55 -12.40
CA GLU A 100 -8.18 -7.93 -12.12
C GLU A 100 -6.67 -8.04 -11.94
N THR A 101 -5.90 -7.39 -12.82
CA THR A 101 -4.43 -7.34 -12.73
C THR A 101 -3.98 -6.75 -11.38
N THR A 102 -4.67 -5.71 -10.92
CA THR A 102 -4.36 -5.06 -9.63
C THR A 102 -4.68 -5.95 -8.45
N LEU A 103 -5.83 -6.60 -8.46
CA LEU A 103 -6.20 -7.55 -7.41
C LEU A 103 -5.22 -8.73 -7.37
N SER A 104 -4.80 -9.24 -8.53
CA SER A 104 -3.75 -10.27 -8.60
C SER A 104 -2.46 -9.80 -7.96
N LEU A 105 -2.02 -8.58 -8.29
CA LEU A 105 -0.81 -8.00 -7.72
C LEU A 105 -0.90 -7.85 -6.19
N ILE A 106 -2.02 -7.34 -5.67
CA ILE A 106 -2.25 -7.23 -4.22
C ILE A 106 -2.17 -8.61 -3.56
N ARG A 107 -2.80 -9.64 -4.16
CA ARG A 107 -2.74 -11.02 -3.67
C ARG A 107 -1.32 -11.56 -3.63
N ASP A 108 -0.51 -11.28 -4.64
CA ASP A 108 0.89 -11.70 -4.70
C ASP A 108 1.72 -11.07 -3.56
N TYR A 109 1.54 -9.78 -3.28
CA TYR A 109 2.20 -9.11 -2.15
C TYR A 109 1.73 -9.66 -0.80
N VAL A 110 0.43 -9.87 -0.63
CA VAL A 110 -0.16 -10.45 0.60
C VAL A 110 0.41 -11.84 0.85
N ARG A 111 0.47 -12.68 -0.18
CA ARG A 111 1.05 -14.02 -0.10
C ARG A 111 2.52 -13.97 0.26
N ALA A 112 3.31 -13.16 -0.47
CA ALA A 112 4.73 -13.00 -0.20
C ALA A 112 5.03 -12.57 1.24
N PHE A 113 4.20 -11.68 1.81
CA PHE A 113 4.34 -11.26 3.21
C PHE A 113 4.08 -12.40 4.20
N PHE A 114 3.06 -13.22 3.96
CA PHE A 114 2.80 -14.37 4.82
C PHE A 114 3.86 -15.46 4.66
N ASP A 115 4.34 -15.69 3.44
CA ASP A 115 5.42 -16.65 3.17
C ASP A 115 6.69 -16.26 3.94
N GLU A 116 7.09 -14.98 3.94
CA GLU A 116 8.26 -14.47 4.68
C GLU A 116 8.11 -14.67 6.20
N PHE A 117 6.99 -14.22 6.78
CA PHE A 117 6.86 -14.11 8.24
C PHE A 117 6.18 -15.29 8.95
N LEU A 118 5.47 -16.15 8.21
CA LEU A 118 4.83 -17.34 8.79
C LEU A 118 5.51 -18.63 8.35
N LEU A 119 6.09 -18.66 7.14
CA LEU A 119 6.67 -19.89 6.58
C LEU A 119 8.21 -19.82 6.46
N GLY A 120 8.82 -18.66 6.69
CA GLY A 120 10.27 -18.47 6.56
C GLY A 120 10.77 -18.57 5.11
N SER A 121 9.88 -18.43 4.13
CA SER A 121 10.22 -18.47 2.71
C SER A 121 10.38 -17.06 2.16
N THR A 122 11.55 -16.78 1.59
CA THR A 122 11.83 -15.44 1.07
C THR A 122 11.18 -15.22 -0.29
N SER A 123 10.63 -14.01 -0.49
CA SER A 123 10.02 -13.63 -1.76
C SER A 123 10.77 -12.49 -2.42
N SER A 124 11.21 -12.71 -3.67
CA SER A 124 11.84 -11.66 -4.49
C SER A 124 10.92 -10.46 -4.74
N LEU A 125 9.60 -10.63 -4.58
CA LEU A 125 8.62 -9.55 -4.65
C LEU A 125 8.77 -8.54 -3.51
N LEU A 126 9.30 -8.96 -2.36
CA LEU A 126 9.55 -8.11 -1.18
C LEU A 126 10.98 -7.57 -1.12
N ASP A 127 11.89 -8.14 -1.93
CA ASP A 127 13.31 -7.81 -1.94
C ASP A 127 13.71 -6.76 -2.99
N ARG A 128 12.82 -6.47 -3.96
CA ARG A 128 13.13 -5.57 -5.07
C ARG A 128 12.86 -4.11 -4.71
N ALA A 129 13.86 -3.26 -4.98
CA ALA A 129 13.71 -1.81 -5.10
C ALA A 129 12.66 -1.47 -6.21
N PRO A 130 12.11 -0.24 -6.30
CA PRO A 130 10.87 0.05 -7.04
C PRO A 130 10.83 -0.60 -8.43
N GLY A 131 9.81 -1.42 -8.64
CA GLY A 131 9.66 -2.28 -9.80
C GLY A 131 8.64 -1.74 -10.80
N LYS A 132 8.75 -2.26 -12.03
CA LYS A 132 7.88 -2.00 -13.18
C LYS A 132 6.39 -2.06 -12.77
N TYR A 133 5.53 -1.32 -13.49
CA TYR A 133 4.10 -1.10 -13.21
C TYR A 133 3.79 -0.06 -12.12
N GLY A 134 4.74 0.83 -11.82
CA GLY A 134 4.53 1.91 -10.86
C GLY A 134 4.40 1.39 -9.43
N ILE A 135 5.11 0.31 -9.08
CA ILE A 135 5.08 -0.27 -7.74
C ILE A 135 6.39 0.07 -7.03
N SER A 136 6.30 0.80 -5.93
CA SER A 136 7.47 1.18 -5.16
C SER A 136 7.47 0.50 -3.79
N ILE A 137 8.44 -0.38 -3.56
CA ILE A 137 8.78 -0.81 -2.20
C ILE A 137 9.68 0.28 -1.62
N LEU A 138 9.07 1.19 -0.86
CA LEU A 138 9.73 2.40 -0.41
C LEU A 138 10.68 2.18 0.76
N SER A 139 10.50 1.07 1.49
CA SER A 139 11.39 0.72 2.60
C SER A 139 11.25 -0.74 3.01
N ARG A 140 12.39 -1.30 3.42
CA ARG A 140 12.48 -2.58 4.12
C ARG A 140 13.32 -2.34 5.37
N THR A 141 12.78 -2.71 6.52
CA THR A 141 13.58 -2.84 7.75
C THR A 141 13.84 -4.32 7.96
N LYS A 142 15.10 -4.77 7.92
CA LYS A 142 15.45 -6.14 8.29
C LYS A 142 15.52 -6.25 9.81
N LEU A 143 15.20 -7.42 10.38
CA LEU A 143 15.66 -7.74 11.73
C LEU A 143 17.19 -7.70 11.70
N GLY A 144 17.79 -6.84 12.53
CA GLY A 144 19.22 -6.98 12.82
C GLY A 144 19.46 -8.38 13.35
N ALA A 145 20.44 -9.09 12.80
CA ALA A 145 20.94 -10.30 13.42
C ALA A 145 21.46 -9.90 14.80
N GLY A 146 20.73 -10.31 15.84
CA GLY A 146 21.24 -10.34 17.20
C GLY A 146 22.09 -11.59 17.39
#